data_AF-A0A0F8A3W1-F1
#
_entry.id   AF-A0A0F8A3W1-F1
#
_cell.length_a   1.000
_cell.length_b   1.000
_cell.length_c   1.000
_cell.angle_alpha   90.00
_cell.angle_beta   90.00
_cell.angle_gamma   90.00
#
_symmetry.space_group_name_H-M   'P 1'
#
loop_
_entity.id
_entity.type
_entity.pdbx_description
1 polymer ?
#
loop_
_entity_poly.entity_id
_entity_poly.type
_entity_poly.pdbx_seq_one_letter_code
_entity_poly.pdbx_strand_id
1 'polypeptide(L)'
;MSLFGQSKGFGSGGLFGQSQPAQQTQPAQQTNSAFGQTLGGGQQGDQKPILEQIKLVTEKWDPANPSCVFKHYFYNKVDEAHIPFYKPQPYEDPREWEEALQNKPAPGFMPVLCSGYTGVADRLKTQKRAISEFNTRLHQINGSLDAILQRHELETEVRALAARRRQTALSERCLALAARVQVLRNRGYALSGDEDDLKNRLQSLEREVQDPALGAREEELWSRLIVLRGYSDRLNKEMDQPSGAEGEELDPETEAKAKRVLEDYEKQLQHLKKELEALGVDFDEWEKSRNANSKSR
;
A
#
# COMPACT_ATOMS: atom_id res chain seq x y z
N MET A 1 1.08 22.47 -28.40
CA MET A 1 -0.24 23.04 -28.77
C MET A 1 -1.13 23.03 -27.53
N SER A 2 -2.16 23.89 -27.53
CA SER A 2 -3.24 24.15 -26.56
C SER A 2 -3.35 23.31 -25.27
N LEU A 3 -3.50 23.86 -24.05
CA LEU A 3 -4.29 25.00 -23.51
C LEU A 3 -5.68 24.59 -22.97
N PHE A 4 -5.96 25.09 -21.76
CA PHE A 4 -7.27 25.34 -21.09
C PHE A 4 -7.78 24.32 -20.05
N GLY A 5 -8.33 24.87 -18.95
CA GLY A 5 -8.86 24.12 -17.79
C GLY A 5 -9.08 25.02 -16.56
N GLN A 6 -10.20 25.75 -16.52
CA GLN A 6 -10.51 26.80 -15.55
C GLN A 6 -11.58 26.35 -14.52
N SER A 7 -11.51 26.83 -13.27
CA SER A 7 -12.67 26.90 -12.35
C SER A 7 -12.58 28.12 -11.40
N LYS A 8 -13.69 28.53 -10.76
CA LYS A 8 -13.91 29.91 -10.24
C LYS A 8 -14.92 30.00 -9.08
N GLY A 9 -14.76 30.98 -8.16
CA GLY A 9 -15.72 31.40 -7.10
C GLY A 9 -15.45 30.79 -5.70
N PHE A 10 -15.68 31.41 -4.53
CA PHE A 10 -16.30 32.68 -4.05
C PHE A 10 -15.60 33.11 -2.71
N GLY A 11 -15.79 34.30 -2.07
CA GLY A 11 -16.59 35.48 -2.46
C GLY A 11 -17.09 36.43 -1.33
N SER A 12 -16.35 36.70 -0.24
CA SER A 12 -16.72 37.62 0.89
C SER A 12 -15.44 38.13 1.60
N GLY A 13 -15.30 39.33 2.19
CA GLY A 13 -16.23 40.44 2.42
C GLY A 13 -15.98 41.09 3.79
N GLY A 14 -15.37 42.28 3.86
CA GLY A 14 -15.05 42.95 5.13
C GLY A 14 -14.54 44.38 4.96
N LEU A 15 -15.21 45.35 5.59
CA LEU A 15 -15.07 46.80 5.36
C LEU A 15 -15.23 47.59 6.68
N PHE A 16 -14.20 48.30 7.13
CA PHE A 16 -14.22 49.31 8.21
C PHE A 16 -12.90 50.13 8.10
N GLY A 17 -12.84 51.48 8.07
CA GLY A 17 -13.16 52.45 9.14
C GLY A 17 -11.89 52.70 10.00
N GLN A 18 -11.40 53.91 10.31
CA GLN A 18 -11.87 55.29 10.15
C GLN A 18 -10.68 56.31 10.29
N SER A 19 -10.94 57.60 10.05
CA SER A 19 -10.03 58.78 9.93
C SER A 19 -9.42 59.40 11.22
N GLN A 20 -8.29 60.13 11.12
CA GLN A 20 -8.22 61.61 11.34
C GLN A 20 -6.84 62.29 10.98
N PRO A 21 -6.76 63.62 10.72
CA PRO A 21 -5.55 64.32 10.21
C PRO A 21 -5.05 65.57 10.99
N ALA A 22 -3.81 66.04 10.73
CA ALA A 22 -3.26 67.42 10.87
C ALA A 22 -1.71 67.40 10.77
N GLN A 23 -0.91 68.43 10.41
CA GLN A 23 -1.09 69.66 9.60
C GLN A 23 0.30 70.25 9.22
N GLN A 24 0.65 70.20 7.92
CA GLN A 24 1.11 71.31 7.05
C GLN A 24 2.28 72.26 7.42
N THR A 25 3.30 72.35 6.54
CA THR A 25 3.84 73.63 5.97
C THR A 25 4.69 73.38 4.71
N GLN A 26 4.82 74.42 3.86
CA GLN A 26 5.36 74.45 2.48
C GLN A 26 5.92 75.89 2.24
N PRO A 27 6.41 76.33 1.05
CA PRO A 27 6.80 75.62 -0.19
C PRO A 27 8.13 76.11 -0.83
N ALA A 28 8.60 75.43 -1.90
CA ALA A 28 9.13 76.08 -3.12
C ALA A 28 9.29 75.09 -4.30
N GLN A 29 8.89 75.58 -5.48
CA GLN A 29 9.00 75.12 -6.87
C GLN A 29 10.39 74.56 -7.30
N GLN A 30 10.56 73.76 -8.37
CA GLN A 30 10.12 74.03 -9.75
C GLN A 30 10.05 72.79 -10.70
N THR A 31 8.94 72.66 -11.43
CA THR A 31 8.71 72.19 -12.83
C THR A 31 9.44 70.99 -13.50
N ASN A 32 8.61 70.00 -13.89
CA ASN A 32 8.46 69.31 -15.19
C ASN A 32 9.49 68.36 -15.84
N SER A 33 8.90 67.35 -16.50
CA SER A 33 9.48 66.20 -17.20
C SER A 33 9.98 66.47 -18.64
N ALA A 34 11.05 65.77 -19.03
CA ALA A 34 11.35 65.25 -20.39
C ALA A 34 12.52 64.25 -20.23
N PHE A 35 12.44 62.96 -20.58
CA PHE A 35 12.38 62.36 -21.93
C PHE A 35 13.33 63.03 -22.94
N GLY A 36 14.49 62.39 -23.22
CA GLY A 36 15.31 62.73 -24.38
C GLY A 36 16.81 62.90 -24.12
N GLN A 37 17.53 61.77 -24.13
CA GLN A 37 18.88 61.57 -24.69
C GLN A 37 20.00 62.65 -24.62
N THR A 38 21.17 62.13 -24.21
CA THR A 38 22.57 62.48 -24.62
C THR A 38 23.42 63.47 -23.80
N LEU A 39 24.71 63.08 -23.72
CA LEU A 39 25.93 63.79 -23.38
C LEU A 39 26.18 64.29 -21.93
N GLY A 40 27.05 63.55 -21.24
CA GLY A 40 28.06 64.12 -20.34
C GLY A 40 27.85 63.88 -18.84
N GLY A 41 28.70 63.04 -18.25
CA GLY A 41 28.79 62.87 -16.78
C GLY A 41 28.62 61.42 -16.35
N GLY A 42 29.73 60.72 -16.10
CA GLY A 42 29.71 59.31 -15.74
C GLY A 42 29.31 59.07 -14.29
N GLN A 43 28.32 58.19 -14.08
CA GLN A 43 28.26 57.32 -12.91
C GLN A 43 28.29 55.87 -13.40
N GLN A 44 29.51 55.39 -13.68
CA GLN A 44 29.75 53.95 -13.74
C GLN A 44 29.65 53.41 -12.31
N GLY A 45 28.70 52.51 -12.07
CA GLY A 45 28.84 51.58 -10.95
C GLY A 45 30.13 50.80 -11.08
N ASP A 46 30.75 50.47 -9.95
CA ASP A 46 32.13 50.00 -9.80
C ASP A 46 32.41 48.69 -10.57
N GLN A 47 32.71 48.81 -11.88
CA GLN A 47 33.04 47.68 -12.74
C GLN A 47 34.52 47.35 -12.60
N LYS A 48 34.81 46.21 -11.98
CA LYS A 48 36.15 45.61 -11.92
C LYS A 48 36.81 45.62 -13.31
N PRO A 49 38.12 45.87 -13.43
CA PRO A 49 38.79 45.95 -14.72
C PRO A 49 38.62 44.66 -15.53
N ILE A 50 38.61 44.79 -16.87
CA ILE A 50 38.26 43.70 -17.80
C ILE A 50 39.09 42.43 -17.55
N LEU A 51 40.38 42.57 -17.21
CA LEU A 51 41.26 41.44 -16.88
C LEU A 51 40.85 40.69 -15.60
N GLU A 52 40.30 41.39 -14.60
CA GLU A 52 39.72 40.75 -13.42
C GLU A 52 38.39 40.08 -13.75
N GLN A 53 37.55 40.67 -14.62
CA GLN A 53 36.30 40.03 -15.04
C GLN A 53 36.57 38.71 -15.78
N ILE A 54 37.56 38.67 -16.68
CA ILE A 54 37.96 37.45 -17.39
C ILE A 54 38.48 36.40 -16.40
N LYS A 55 39.37 36.77 -15.46
CA LYS A 55 39.86 35.87 -14.41
C LYS A 55 38.71 35.33 -13.56
N LEU A 56 37.82 36.19 -13.08
CA LEU A 56 36.64 35.80 -12.30
C LEU A 56 35.76 34.80 -13.06
N VAL A 57 35.53 35.00 -14.36
CA VAL A 57 34.77 34.03 -15.18
C VAL A 57 35.52 32.70 -15.28
N THR A 58 36.83 32.69 -15.50
CA THR A 58 37.62 31.44 -15.49
C THR A 58 37.54 30.74 -14.12
N GLU A 59 37.72 31.48 -13.03
CA GLU A 59 37.63 30.97 -11.65
C GLU A 59 36.22 30.46 -11.30
N LYS A 60 35.17 31.08 -11.84
CA LYS A 60 33.77 30.64 -11.63
C LYS A 60 33.42 29.31 -12.30
N TRP A 61 34.15 28.94 -13.35
CA TRP A 61 33.93 27.70 -14.11
C TRP A 61 34.92 26.58 -13.76
N ASP A 62 35.98 26.88 -12.99
CA ASP A 62 36.93 25.89 -12.51
C ASP A 62 36.37 25.11 -11.30
N PRO A 63 36.11 23.79 -11.40
CA PRO A 63 35.58 23.01 -10.29
C PRO A 63 36.55 22.84 -9.12
N ALA A 64 37.85 23.11 -9.30
CA ALA A 64 38.86 23.06 -8.23
C ALA A 64 38.94 24.38 -7.43
N ASN A 65 38.33 25.46 -7.91
CA ASN A 65 38.39 26.77 -7.27
C ASN A 65 37.29 26.91 -6.20
N PRO A 66 37.61 27.33 -4.96
CA PRO A 66 36.61 27.57 -3.91
C PRO A 66 35.52 28.59 -4.30
N SER A 67 35.79 29.46 -5.27
CA SER A 67 34.83 30.45 -5.76
C SER A 67 33.88 29.96 -6.86
N CYS A 68 33.98 28.70 -7.29
CA CYS A 68 33.15 28.10 -8.36
C CYS A 68 31.64 28.30 -8.12
N VAL A 69 30.89 28.62 -9.19
CA VAL A 69 29.42 28.81 -9.09
C VAL A 69 28.68 27.48 -9.08
N PHE A 70 29.24 26.44 -9.69
CA PHE A 70 28.60 25.14 -9.87
C PHE A 70 28.75 24.23 -8.64
N LYS A 71 28.57 24.79 -7.44
CA LYS A 71 28.54 24.06 -6.16
C LYS A 71 27.09 23.70 -5.81
N HIS A 72 26.84 22.45 -5.42
CA HIS A 72 25.59 22.05 -4.80
C HIS A 72 25.78 20.93 -3.78
N TYR A 73 25.06 20.99 -2.68
CA TYR A 73 25.09 19.98 -1.61
C TYR A 73 24.02 18.93 -1.83
N PHE A 74 24.43 17.69 -2.09
CA PHE A 74 23.55 16.53 -2.11
C PHE A 74 23.57 15.82 -0.77
N TYR A 75 22.41 15.36 -0.31
CA TYR A 75 22.31 14.60 0.93
C TYR A 75 22.49 13.10 0.65
N ASN A 76 23.40 12.46 1.38
CA ASN A 76 23.60 11.02 1.35
C ASN A 76 23.12 10.40 2.66
N LYS A 77 22.38 9.29 2.60
CA LYS A 77 22.00 8.53 3.81
C LYS A 77 23.24 7.80 4.33
N VAL A 78 23.47 7.92 5.64
CA VAL A 78 24.61 7.35 6.37
C VAL A 78 24.07 6.71 7.66
N ASP A 79 24.60 5.57 8.06
CA ASP A 79 24.24 4.93 9.33
C ASP A 79 24.72 5.77 10.52
N GLU A 80 23.93 5.83 11.60
CA GLU A 80 24.15 6.77 12.70
C GLU A 80 25.53 6.64 13.35
N ALA A 81 26.08 5.42 13.43
CA ALA A 81 27.42 5.14 13.93
C ALA A 81 28.55 5.81 13.12
N HIS A 82 28.30 6.11 11.84
CA HIS A 82 29.29 6.70 10.94
C HIS A 82 29.20 8.22 10.82
N ILE A 83 28.11 8.84 11.27
CA ILE A 83 27.89 10.30 11.22
C ILE A 83 29.08 11.10 11.78
N PRO A 84 29.69 10.77 12.95
CA PRO A 84 30.78 11.56 13.53
C PRO A 84 32.08 11.61 12.71
N PHE A 85 32.25 10.73 11.72
CA PHE A 85 33.43 10.71 10.85
C PHE A 85 33.30 11.65 9.65
N TYR A 86 32.10 12.12 9.32
CA TYR A 86 31.88 13.07 8.22
C TYR A 86 32.28 14.48 8.66
N LYS A 87 33.20 15.07 7.91
CA LYS A 87 33.75 16.42 8.12
C LYS A 87 33.86 17.14 6.77
N PRO A 88 33.81 18.48 6.76
CA PRO A 88 34.02 19.25 5.53
C PRO A 88 35.40 18.95 4.94
N GLN A 89 35.48 18.95 3.62
CA GLN A 89 36.70 18.69 2.86
C GLN A 89 37.66 19.90 2.89
N PRO A 90 38.96 19.73 2.60
CA PRO A 90 39.95 20.81 2.70
C PRO A 90 39.72 22.01 1.75
N TYR A 91 38.86 21.86 0.74
CA TYR A 91 38.50 22.86 -0.27
C TYR A 91 37.06 23.39 -0.11
N GLU A 92 36.40 23.06 1.00
CA GLU A 92 34.99 23.32 1.27
C GLU A 92 34.84 24.40 2.35
N ASP A 93 33.95 25.36 2.12
CA ASP A 93 33.73 26.48 3.04
C ASP A 93 32.91 26.01 4.25
N PRO A 94 33.44 26.08 5.50
CA PRO A 94 32.75 25.54 6.67
C PRO A 94 31.35 26.12 6.92
N ARG A 95 31.12 27.36 6.49
CA ARG A 95 29.81 28.04 6.57
C ARG A 95 28.76 27.40 5.67
N GLU A 96 29.12 27.07 4.43
CA GLU A 96 28.21 26.41 3.48
C GLU A 96 27.88 24.98 3.96
N TRP A 97 28.87 24.29 4.55
CA TRP A 97 28.69 22.98 5.16
C TRP A 97 27.75 23.01 6.37
N GLU A 98 27.89 23.99 7.27
CA GLU A 98 27.00 24.19 8.42
C GLU A 98 25.56 24.54 7.98
N GLU A 99 25.41 25.40 6.96
CA GLU A 99 24.11 25.71 6.37
C GLU A 99 23.43 24.48 5.74
N ALA A 100 24.20 23.62 5.06
CA ALA A 100 23.70 22.35 4.54
C ALA A 100 23.32 21.37 5.67
N LEU A 101 24.08 21.31 6.77
CA LEU A 101 23.72 20.52 7.95
C LEU A 101 22.44 21.02 8.63
N GLN A 102 22.20 22.33 8.64
CA GLN A 102 20.98 22.95 9.16
C GLN A 102 19.76 22.63 8.27
N ASN A 103 19.94 22.65 6.95
CA ASN A 103 18.89 22.40 5.95
C ASN A 103 18.71 20.91 5.58
N LYS A 104 19.14 19.98 6.44
CA LYS A 104 19.02 18.53 6.18
C LYS A 104 17.54 18.07 6.13
N PRO A 105 17.17 17.17 5.21
CA PRO A 105 15.78 16.73 5.05
C PRO A 105 15.29 15.78 6.16
N ALA A 106 16.20 15.04 6.80
CA ALA A 106 15.91 14.08 7.86
C ALA A 106 17.19 13.76 8.68
N PRO A 107 17.09 13.19 9.89
CA PRO A 107 18.25 12.62 10.58
C PRO A 107 18.89 11.48 9.76
N GLY A 108 20.20 11.25 9.94
CA GLY A 108 20.95 10.25 9.17
C GLY A 108 21.35 10.67 7.75
N PHE A 109 21.04 11.91 7.34
CA PHE A 109 21.50 12.46 6.06
C PHE A 109 22.68 13.41 6.28
N MET A 110 23.80 13.11 5.62
CA MET A 110 24.99 13.96 5.62
C MET A 110 25.14 14.68 4.28
N PRO A 111 25.48 15.98 4.27
CA PRO A 111 25.74 16.71 3.04
C PRO A 111 27.03 16.21 2.37
N VAL A 112 27.05 16.28 1.05
CA VAL A 112 28.19 15.97 0.18
C VAL A 112 28.21 17.01 -0.92
N LEU A 113 29.27 17.83 -0.98
CA LEU A 113 29.46 18.81 -2.03
C LEU A 113 29.75 18.13 -3.37
N CYS A 114 28.99 18.48 -4.39
CA CYS A 114 29.35 18.28 -5.78
C CYS A 114 29.75 19.63 -6.39
N SER A 115 31.01 19.71 -6.86
CA SER A 115 31.52 20.82 -7.66
C SER A 115 31.53 20.43 -9.14
N GLY A 116 30.88 21.23 -9.98
CA GLY A 116 30.82 21.05 -11.43
C GLY A 116 30.05 19.83 -11.91
N TYR A 117 30.05 19.65 -13.24
CA TYR A 117 29.31 18.58 -13.92
C TYR A 117 29.89 17.18 -13.67
N THR A 118 31.17 17.06 -13.31
CA THR A 118 31.83 15.78 -13.01
C THR A 118 31.25 15.13 -11.76
N GLY A 119 31.06 15.88 -10.67
CA GLY A 119 30.43 15.37 -9.45
C GLY A 119 28.99 14.88 -9.69
N VAL A 120 28.22 15.61 -10.51
CA VAL A 120 26.86 15.19 -10.92
C VAL A 120 26.91 13.92 -11.77
N ALA A 121 27.86 13.80 -12.70
CA ALA A 121 28.03 12.59 -13.51
C ALA A 121 28.39 11.36 -12.66
N ASP A 122 29.23 11.51 -11.64
CA ASP A 122 29.58 10.41 -10.72
C ASP A 122 28.42 10.05 -9.78
N ARG A 123 27.59 11.03 -9.37
CA ARG A 123 26.33 10.76 -8.66
C ARG A 123 25.36 9.97 -9.55
N LEU A 124 25.21 10.32 -10.84
CA LEU A 124 24.39 9.57 -11.80
C LEU A 124 24.90 8.14 -12.02
N LYS A 125 26.22 7.91 -12.14
CA LYS A 125 26.81 6.56 -12.20
C LYS A 125 26.45 5.74 -10.95
N THR A 126 26.54 6.36 -9.77
CA THR A 126 26.23 5.74 -8.48
C THR A 126 24.74 5.39 -8.38
N GLN A 127 23.85 6.29 -8.79
CA GLN A 127 22.40 6.03 -8.86
C GLN A 127 22.07 4.89 -9.83
N LYS A 128 22.68 4.86 -11.02
CA LYS A 128 22.49 3.77 -11.99
C LYS A 128 22.91 2.41 -11.40
N ARG A 129 24.03 2.36 -10.66
CA ARG A 129 24.46 1.15 -9.94
C ARG A 129 23.45 0.73 -8.86
N ALA A 130 22.97 1.67 -8.05
CA ALA A 130 21.98 1.40 -7.01
C ALA A 130 20.64 0.89 -7.59
N ILE A 131 20.16 1.48 -8.68
CA ILE A 131 18.94 1.00 -9.39
C ILE A 131 19.13 -0.43 -9.90
N SER A 132 20.31 -0.75 -10.47
CA SER A 132 20.62 -2.11 -10.90
C SER A 132 20.58 -3.10 -9.73
N GLU A 133 21.10 -2.72 -8.56
CA GLU A 133 21.06 -3.55 -7.36
C GLU A 133 19.64 -3.70 -6.80
N PHE A 134 18.84 -2.63 -6.76
CA PHE A 134 17.43 -2.70 -6.35
C PHE A 134 16.62 -3.62 -7.27
N ASN A 135 16.82 -3.56 -8.59
CA ASN A 135 16.18 -4.48 -9.53
C ASN A 135 16.60 -5.93 -9.27
N THR A 136 17.89 -6.19 -9.02
CA THR A 136 18.37 -7.54 -8.66
C THR A 136 17.71 -8.06 -7.37
N ARG A 137 17.62 -7.23 -6.33
CA ARG A 137 16.94 -7.58 -5.07
C ARG A 137 15.44 -7.80 -5.27
N LEU A 138 14.79 -6.99 -6.11
CA LEU A 138 13.37 -7.14 -6.45
C LEU A 138 13.11 -8.48 -7.15
N HIS A 139 13.95 -8.87 -8.12
CA HIS A 139 13.86 -10.18 -8.77
C HIS A 139 14.12 -11.36 -7.82
N GLN A 140 15.03 -11.20 -6.85
CA GLN A 140 15.23 -12.21 -5.80
C GLN A 140 13.98 -12.37 -4.91
N ILE A 141 13.34 -11.26 -4.52
CA ILE A 141 12.08 -11.28 -3.77
C ILE A 141 10.99 -11.95 -4.60
N ASN A 142 10.82 -11.59 -5.88
CA ASN A 142 9.82 -12.21 -6.76
C ASN A 142 10.04 -13.71 -6.87
N GLY A 143 11.26 -14.16 -7.18
CA GLY A 143 11.58 -15.59 -7.26
C GLY A 143 11.37 -16.34 -5.93
N SER A 144 11.53 -15.67 -4.78
CA SER A 144 11.21 -16.26 -3.48
C SER A 144 9.69 -16.38 -3.24
N LEU A 145 8.90 -15.40 -3.70
CA LEU A 145 7.44 -15.47 -3.67
C LEU A 145 6.91 -16.54 -4.61
N ASP A 146 7.41 -16.59 -5.85
CA ASP A 146 7.07 -17.63 -6.84
C ASP A 146 7.32 -19.04 -6.28
N ALA A 147 8.47 -19.25 -5.62
CA ALA A 147 8.81 -20.52 -4.98
C ALA A 147 7.90 -20.87 -3.79
N ILE A 148 7.45 -19.88 -3.01
CA ILE A 148 6.50 -20.08 -1.91
C ILE A 148 5.11 -20.43 -2.46
N LEU A 149 4.63 -19.74 -3.50
CA LEU A 149 3.35 -19.99 -4.16
C LEU A 149 3.32 -21.40 -4.77
N GLN A 150 4.32 -21.76 -5.57
CA GLN A 150 4.44 -23.11 -6.16
C GLN A 150 4.44 -24.21 -5.10
N ARG A 151 5.13 -23.99 -3.96
CA ARG A 151 5.13 -24.93 -2.84
C ARG A 151 3.78 -24.98 -2.10
N HIS A 152 3.05 -23.87 -2.04
CA HIS A 152 1.71 -23.85 -1.45
C HIS A 152 0.77 -24.72 -2.29
N GLU A 153 0.62 -24.38 -3.58
CA GLU A 153 -0.29 -25.00 -4.54
C GLU A 153 0.02 -26.50 -4.75
N LEU A 154 1.27 -26.84 -5.08
CA LEU A 154 1.64 -28.20 -5.51
C LEU A 154 1.87 -29.16 -4.34
N GLU A 155 2.44 -28.69 -3.22
CA GLU A 155 2.73 -29.56 -2.07
C GLU A 155 1.73 -29.39 -0.92
N THR A 156 1.46 -28.15 -0.52
CA THR A 156 0.83 -27.86 0.77
C THR A 156 -0.67 -28.13 0.72
N GLU A 157 -1.36 -27.62 -0.30
CA GLU A 157 -2.79 -27.86 -0.51
C GLU A 157 -3.09 -29.35 -0.75
N VAL A 158 -2.30 -30.00 -1.61
CA VAL A 158 -2.46 -31.44 -1.91
C VAL A 158 -2.26 -32.29 -0.64
N ARG A 159 -1.23 -31.99 0.18
CA ARG A 159 -1.01 -32.68 1.45
C ARG A 159 -2.10 -32.38 2.48
N ALA A 160 -2.57 -31.15 2.58
CA ALA A 160 -3.65 -30.76 3.50
C ALA A 160 -4.97 -31.47 3.15
N LEU A 161 -5.34 -31.49 1.86
CA LEU A 161 -6.54 -32.17 1.38
C LEU A 161 -6.44 -33.70 1.55
N ALA A 162 -5.26 -34.29 1.28
CA ALA A 162 -5.00 -35.70 1.55
C ALA A 162 -5.05 -36.02 3.06
N ALA A 163 -4.53 -35.15 3.91
CA ALA A 163 -4.60 -35.29 5.36
C ALA A 163 -6.06 -35.23 5.86
N ARG A 164 -6.86 -34.28 5.38
CA ARG A 164 -8.30 -34.18 5.70
C ARG A 164 -9.06 -35.45 5.30
N ARG A 165 -8.83 -35.98 4.09
CA ARG A 165 -9.42 -37.26 3.65
C ARG A 165 -9.01 -38.44 4.55
N ARG A 166 -7.74 -38.52 4.95
CA ARG A 166 -7.25 -39.55 5.90
C ARG A 166 -7.87 -39.38 7.29
N GLN A 167 -8.03 -38.14 7.77
CA GLN A 167 -8.66 -37.83 9.05
C GLN A 167 -10.10 -38.33 9.09
N THR A 168 -10.91 -38.09 8.04
CA THR A 168 -12.27 -38.62 7.94
C THR A 168 -12.28 -40.14 8.01
N ALA A 169 -11.48 -40.81 7.16
CA ALA A 169 -11.42 -42.28 7.14
C ALA A 169 -10.88 -42.90 8.45
N LEU A 170 -9.98 -42.21 9.17
CA LEU A 170 -9.52 -42.63 10.48
C LEU A 170 -10.56 -42.39 11.58
N SER A 171 -11.33 -41.29 11.48
CA SER A 171 -12.46 -41.01 12.37
C SER A 171 -13.53 -42.10 12.26
N GLU A 172 -13.92 -42.46 11.03
CA GLU A 172 -14.86 -43.56 10.74
C GLU A 172 -14.36 -44.90 11.31
N ARG A 173 -13.07 -45.24 11.08
CA ARG A 173 -12.45 -46.46 11.63
C ARG A 173 -12.39 -46.44 13.17
N CYS A 174 -12.09 -45.30 13.77
CA CYS A 174 -12.06 -45.12 15.21
C CYS A 174 -13.45 -45.30 15.83
N LEU A 175 -14.48 -44.69 15.22
CA LEU A 175 -15.88 -44.85 15.62
C LEU A 175 -16.34 -46.31 15.47
N ALA A 176 -16.05 -46.96 14.34
CA ALA A 176 -16.38 -48.36 14.12
C ALA A 176 -15.68 -49.31 15.10
N LEU A 177 -14.43 -49.02 15.49
CA LEU A 177 -13.71 -49.76 16.53
C LEU A 177 -14.35 -49.52 17.90
N ALA A 178 -14.61 -48.26 18.27
CA ALA A 178 -15.22 -47.90 19.55
C ALA A 178 -16.60 -48.56 19.71
N ALA A 179 -17.43 -48.56 18.66
CA ALA A 179 -18.71 -49.26 18.64
C ALA A 179 -18.55 -50.77 18.87
N ARG A 180 -17.60 -51.43 18.18
CA ARG A 180 -17.30 -52.86 18.38
C ARG A 180 -16.81 -53.15 19.81
N VAL A 181 -15.97 -52.29 20.38
CA VAL A 181 -15.48 -52.43 21.76
C VAL A 181 -16.62 -52.28 22.77
N GLN A 182 -17.52 -51.30 22.59
CA GLN A 182 -18.71 -51.15 23.44
C GLN A 182 -19.60 -52.41 23.37
N VAL A 183 -19.91 -52.89 22.17
CA VAL A 183 -20.74 -54.10 21.97
C VAL A 183 -20.11 -55.34 22.61
N LEU A 184 -18.79 -55.52 22.48
CA LEU A 184 -18.09 -56.68 23.08
C LEU A 184 -18.00 -56.57 24.60
N ARG A 185 -17.76 -55.37 25.15
CA ARG A 185 -17.66 -55.13 26.60
C ARG A 185 -19.01 -55.29 27.30
N ASN A 186 -20.08 -54.77 26.69
CA ASN A 186 -21.41 -54.75 27.30
C ASN A 186 -22.21 -56.03 26.97
N ARG A 187 -21.61 -57.01 26.28
CA ARG A 187 -22.31 -58.22 25.81
C ARG A 187 -22.82 -59.08 26.97
N GLY A 188 -24.13 -59.10 27.16
CA GLY A 188 -24.80 -59.87 28.21
C GLY A 188 -25.20 -59.05 29.45
N TYR A 189 -24.89 -57.76 29.48
CA TYR A 189 -25.50 -56.81 30.40
C TYR A 189 -26.79 -56.24 29.81
N ALA A 190 -27.69 -55.76 30.68
CA ALA A 190 -28.87 -55.02 30.25
C ALA A 190 -28.46 -53.64 29.67
N LEU A 191 -29.25 -53.14 28.72
CA LEU A 191 -29.03 -51.83 28.10
C LEU A 191 -29.10 -50.71 29.16
N SER A 192 -28.17 -49.76 29.12
CA SER A 192 -28.21 -48.60 30.04
C SER A 192 -29.30 -47.60 29.63
N GLY A 193 -29.76 -46.76 30.56
CA GLY A 193 -30.67 -45.64 30.25
C GLY A 193 -30.08 -44.69 29.21
N ASP A 194 -28.78 -44.35 29.35
CA ASP A 194 -28.06 -43.50 28.39
C ASP A 194 -27.98 -44.12 26.97
N GLU A 195 -27.99 -45.45 26.88
CA GLU A 195 -27.97 -46.18 25.60
C GLU A 195 -29.36 -46.19 24.94
N ASP A 196 -30.44 -46.22 25.71
CA ASP A 196 -31.80 -46.07 25.17
C ASP A 196 -32.07 -44.63 24.71
N ASP A 197 -31.58 -43.62 25.45
CA ASP A 197 -31.60 -42.21 25.02
C ASP A 197 -30.82 -41.99 23.70
N LEU A 198 -29.62 -42.58 23.57
CA LEU A 198 -28.84 -42.53 22.34
C LEU A 198 -29.58 -43.22 21.18
N LYS A 199 -30.16 -44.40 21.42
CA LYS A 199 -30.97 -45.14 20.45
C LYS A 199 -32.18 -44.32 19.99
N ASN A 200 -32.90 -43.67 20.91
CA ASN A 200 -34.07 -42.86 20.59
C ASN A 200 -33.68 -41.67 19.68
N ARG A 201 -32.53 -41.02 19.93
CA ARG A 201 -31.97 -39.97 19.05
C ARG A 201 -31.54 -40.50 17.69
N LEU A 202 -30.93 -41.68 17.63
CA LEU A 202 -30.55 -42.31 16.35
C LEU A 202 -31.79 -42.69 15.54
N GLN A 203 -32.85 -43.19 16.17
CA GLN A 203 -34.11 -43.54 15.49
C GLN A 203 -34.88 -42.31 14.98
N SER A 204 -34.81 -41.16 15.66
CA SER A 204 -35.40 -39.92 15.11
C SER A 204 -34.62 -39.45 13.89
N LEU A 205 -33.29 -39.41 13.96
CA LEU A 205 -32.43 -39.04 12.83
C LEU A 205 -32.56 -40.00 11.64
N GLU A 206 -32.67 -41.31 11.89
CA GLU A 206 -32.90 -42.30 10.84
C GLU A 206 -34.22 -42.06 10.10
N ARG A 207 -35.30 -41.76 10.83
CA ARG A 207 -36.61 -41.44 10.23
C ARG A 207 -36.60 -40.14 9.44
N GLU A 208 -35.89 -39.12 9.93
CA GLU A 208 -35.71 -37.84 9.21
C GLU A 208 -34.92 -38.04 7.91
N VAL A 209 -33.87 -38.86 7.92
CA VAL A 209 -33.04 -39.15 6.72
C VAL A 209 -33.72 -40.09 5.73
N GLN A 210 -34.55 -41.03 6.20
CA GLN A 210 -35.29 -41.99 5.36
C GLN A 210 -36.62 -41.43 4.82
N ASP A 211 -36.93 -40.14 5.00
CA ASP A 211 -38.14 -39.52 4.45
C ASP A 211 -38.12 -39.55 2.90
N PRO A 212 -39.07 -40.25 2.24
CA PRO A 212 -39.15 -40.27 0.78
C PRO A 212 -39.29 -38.89 0.13
N ALA A 213 -39.81 -37.89 0.86
CA ALA A 213 -39.92 -36.52 0.37
C ALA A 213 -38.54 -35.86 0.15
N LEU A 214 -37.51 -36.23 0.94
CA LEU A 214 -36.14 -35.75 0.72
C LEU A 214 -35.55 -36.33 -0.56
N GLY A 215 -35.71 -37.64 -0.78
CA GLY A 215 -35.26 -38.31 -2.01
C GLY A 215 -35.95 -37.74 -3.26
N ALA A 216 -37.28 -37.60 -3.21
CA ALA A 216 -38.07 -37.02 -4.31
C ALA A 216 -37.64 -35.56 -4.61
N ARG A 217 -37.32 -34.77 -3.57
CA ARG A 217 -36.81 -33.41 -3.74
C ARG A 217 -35.39 -33.39 -4.34
N GLU A 218 -34.54 -34.36 -4.00
CA GLU A 218 -33.21 -34.47 -4.62
C GLU A 218 -33.35 -34.79 -6.12
N GLU A 219 -34.15 -35.78 -6.48
CA GLU A 219 -34.45 -36.14 -7.88
C GLU A 219 -35.08 -34.96 -8.65
N GLU A 220 -35.99 -34.22 -8.02
CA GLU A 220 -36.58 -33.02 -8.61
C GLU A 220 -35.50 -31.95 -8.89
N LEU A 221 -34.62 -31.66 -7.92
CA LEU A 221 -33.53 -30.69 -8.09
C LEU A 221 -32.53 -31.14 -9.18
N TRP A 222 -32.18 -32.42 -9.23
CA TRP A 222 -31.35 -32.97 -10.31
C TRP A 222 -32.01 -32.81 -11.68
N SER A 223 -33.30 -33.13 -11.82
CA SER A 223 -34.03 -32.96 -13.09
C SER A 223 -34.11 -31.49 -13.51
N ARG A 224 -34.39 -30.57 -12.59
CA ARG A 224 -34.38 -29.11 -12.81
C ARG A 224 -33.00 -28.61 -13.25
N LEU A 225 -31.94 -29.09 -12.62
CA LEU A 225 -30.55 -28.75 -12.98
C LEU A 225 -30.19 -29.23 -14.39
N ILE A 226 -30.60 -30.45 -14.77
CA ILE A 226 -30.40 -30.99 -16.13
C ILE A 226 -31.14 -30.13 -17.17
N VAL A 227 -32.38 -29.71 -16.88
CA VAL A 227 -33.15 -28.81 -17.77
C VAL A 227 -32.48 -27.44 -17.90
N LEU A 228 -32.05 -26.83 -16.78
CA LEU A 228 -31.35 -25.54 -16.79
C LEU A 228 -30.02 -25.61 -17.55
N ARG A 229 -29.25 -26.69 -17.36
CA ARG A 229 -28.02 -26.94 -18.13
C ARG A 229 -28.32 -27.07 -19.63
N GLY A 230 -29.31 -27.88 -19.99
CA GLY A 230 -29.73 -28.05 -21.39
C GLY A 230 -30.28 -26.77 -22.04
N TYR A 231 -30.85 -25.86 -21.25
CA TYR A 231 -31.22 -24.52 -21.69
C TYR A 231 -29.99 -23.62 -21.88
N SER A 232 -29.07 -23.58 -20.91
CA SER A 232 -27.81 -22.83 -21.02
C SER A 232 -26.95 -23.30 -22.19
N ASP A 233 -26.86 -24.61 -22.44
CA ASP A 233 -26.13 -25.20 -23.56
C ASP A 233 -26.76 -24.87 -24.93
N ARG A 234 -28.03 -24.47 -24.97
CA ARG A 234 -28.71 -23.95 -26.18
C ARG A 234 -28.48 -22.46 -26.33
N LEU A 235 -28.71 -21.70 -25.26
CA LEU A 235 -28.49 -20.25 -25.23
C LEU A 235 -27.04 -19.89 -25.61
N ASN A 236 -26.05 -20.62 -25.08
CA ASN A 236 -24.65 -20.44 -25.44
C ASN A 236 -24.40 -20.72 -26.94
N LYS A 237 -25.08 -21.70 -27.54
CA LYS A 237 -24.96 -21.97 -29.00
C LYS A 237 -25.66 -20.92 -29.87
N GLU A 238 -26.72 -20.30 -29.34
CA GLU A 238 -27.40 -19.16 -29.98
C GLU A 238 -26.56 -17.88 -29.85
N MET A 239 -25.79 -17.72 -28.77
CA MET A 239 -24.83 -16.62 -28.57
C MET A 239 -23.53 -16.80 -29.36
N ASP A 240 -23.01 -18.04 -29.46
CA ASP A 240 -21.85 -18.39 -30.30
C ASP A 240 -22.17 -18.28 -31.80
N GLN A 241 -23.46 -18.19 -32.17
CA GLN A 241 -23.86 -17.90 -33.53
C GLN A 241 -23.59 -16.40 -33.81
N PRO A 242 -22.73 -16.05 -34.79
CA PRO A 242 -22.12 -14.71 -34.86
C PRO A 242 -23.09 -13.63 -35.33
N SER A 243 -23.93 -13.17 -34.41
CA SER A 243 -24.53 -11.85 -34.44
C SER A 243 -23.40 -10.87 -34.15
N GLY A 244 -23.09 -9.97 -35.10
CA GLY A 244 -21.88 -9.13 -35.10
C GLY A 244 -21.79 -8.02 -34.03
N ALA A 245 -22.43 -8.22 -32.88
CA ALA A 245 -22.08 -7.56 -31.64
C ALA A 245 -21.21 -8.55 -30.84
N GLU A 246 -19.89 -8.42 -30.95
CA GLU A 246 -19.02 -8.91 -29.88
C GLU A 246 -19.57 -8.32 -28.57
N GLY A 247 -19.93 -9.19 -27.63
CA GLY A 247 -20.60 -8.77 -26.41
C GLY A 247 -19.77 -7.69 -25.72
N GLU A 248 -20.42 -6.61 -25.28
CA GLU A 248 -19.80 -5.41 -24.73
C GLU A 248 -18.79 -5.76 -23.62
N GLU A 249 -17.53 -5.94 -24.03
CA GLU A 249 -16.45 -6.40 -23.16
C GLU A 249 -16.26 -5.32 -22.10
N LEU A 250 -16.37 -5.71 -20.83
CA LEU A 250 -16.36 -4.76 -19.71
C LEU A 250 -15.08 -3.92 -19.80
N ASP A 251 -15.25 -2.61 -19.92
CA ASP A 251 -14.13 -1.68 -20.11
C ASP A 251 -13.02 -1.99 -19.09
N PRO A 252 -11.79 -2.32 -19.52
CA PRO A 252 -10.74 -2.80 -18.63
C PRO A 252 -10.38 -1.80 -17.52
N GLU A 253 -10.69 -0.51 -17.68
CA GLU A 253 -10.57 0.47 -16.60
C GLU A 253 -11.61 0.24 -15.48
N THR A 254 -12.84 -0.15 -15.81
CA THR A 254 -13.87 -0.52 -14.84
C THR A 254 -13.52 -1.80 -14.10
N GLU A 255 -12.96 -2.81 -14.78
CA GLU A 255 -12.49 -4.03 -14.13
C GLU A 255 -11.35 -3.75 -13.14
N ALA A 256 -10.37 -2.92 -13.53
CA ALA A 256 -9.25 -2.57 -12.66
C ALA A 256 -9.71 -1.83 -11.40
N LYS A 257 -10.69 -0.93 -11.54
CA LYS A 257 -11.35 -0.28 -10.40
C LYS A 257 -12.10 -1.29 -9.52
N ALA A 258 -12.85 -2.21 -10.11
CA ALA A 258 -13.60 -3.23 -9.38
C ALA A 258 -12.66 -4.17 -8.59
N LYS A 259 -11.58 -4.65 -9.21
CA LYS A 259 -10.52 -5.46 -8.57
C LYS A 259 -9.94 -4.74 -7.34
N ARG A 260 -9.59 -3.45 -7.48
CA ARG A 260 -9.08 -2.64 -6.36
C ARG A 260 -10.10 -2.47 -5.22
N VAL A 261 -11.37 -2.22 -5.54
CA VAL A 261 -12.43 -2.10 -4.53
C VAL A 261 -12.64 -3.43 -3.80
N LEU A 262 -12.57 -4.56 -4.51
CA LEU A 262 -12.66 -5.90 -3.91
C LEU A 262 -11.48 -6.20 -2.97
N GLU A 263 -10.24 -5.86 -3.36
CA GLU A 263 -9.07 -5.98 -2.46
C GLU A 263 -9.21 -5.13 -1.19
N ASP A 264 -9.74 -3.92 -1.30
CA ASP A 264 -9.93 -3.02 -0.16
C ASP A 264 -11.07 -3.50 0.76
N TYR A 265 -12.15 -4.04 0.20
CA TYR A 265 -13.20 -4.72 0.97
C TYR A 265 -12.72 -6.03 1.59
N GLU A 266 -11.86 -6.81 0.94
CA GLU A 266 -11.26 -8.00 1.54
C GLU A 266 -10.44 -7.61 2.78
N LYS A 267 -9.57 -6.61 2.69
CA LYS A 267 -8.77 -6.12 3.84
C LYS A 267 -9.68 -5.66 4.99
N GLN A 268 -10.77 -4.94 4.68
CA GLN A 268 -11.75 -4.50 5.68
C GLN A 268 -12.48 -5.68 6.34
N LEU A 269 -12.93 -6.66 5.57
CA LEU A 269 -13.61 -7.86 6.08
C LEU A 269 -12.66 -8.74 6.91
N GLN A 270 -11.40 -8.89 6.51
CA GLN A 270 -10.39 -9.61 7.29
C GLN A 270 -10.06 -8.88 8.61
N HIS A 271 -10.08 -7.54 8.62
CA HIS A 271 -9.95 -6.75 9.85
C HIS A 271 -11.17 -6.97 10.77
N LEU A 272 -12.38 -6.76 10.27
CA LEU A 272 -13.62 -6.95 11.04
C LEU A 272 -13.76 -8.38 11.57
N LYS A 273 -13.33 -9.39 10.80
CA LYS A 273 -13.27 -10.78 11.25
C LYS A 273 -12.34 -10.95 12.43
N LYS A 274 -11.11 -10.40 12.38
CA LYS A 274 -10.14 -10.49 13.49
C LYS A 274 -10.62 -9.78 14.75
N GLU A 275 -11.23 -8.60 14.60
CA GLU A 275 -11.84 -7.88 15.73
C GLU A 275 -12.98 -8.70 16.35
N LEU A 276 -13.84 -9.33 15.54
CA LEU A 276 -14.92 -10.18 16.03
C LEU A 276 -14.41 -11.47 16.68
N GLU A 277 -13.34 -12.09 16.15
CA GLU A 277 -12.68 -13.24 16.77
C GLU A 277 -12.03 -12.85 18.11
N ALA A 278 -11.38 -11.69 18.20
CA ALA A 278 -10.80 -11.17 19.45
C ALA A 278 -11.88 -10.86 20.50
N LEU A 279 -12.94 -10.13 20.12
CA LEU A 279 -14.08 -9.85 20.99
C LEU A 279 -14.80 -11.13 21.44
N GLY A 280 -14.81 -12.18 20.61
CA GLY A 280 -15.30 -13.50 21.00
C GLY A 280 -14.47 -14.14 22.11
N VAL A 281 -13.14 -14.09 22.02
CA VAL A 281 -12.24 -14.59 23.07
C VAL A 281 -12.38 -13.76 24.36
N ASP A 282 -12.42 -12.43 24.26
CA ASP A 282 -12.62 -11.53 25.41
C ASP A 282 -13.96 -11.79 26.11
N PHE A 283 -15.03 -12.03 25.34
CA PHE A 283 -16.34 -12.38 25.88
C PHE A 283 -16.33 -13.74 26.59
N ASP A 284 -15.70 -14.75 25.98
CA ASP A 284 -15.50 -16.08 26.56
C ASP A 284 -14.72 -16.02 27.90
N GLU A 285 -13.69 -15.18 27.99
CA GLU A 285 -12.94 -14.94 29.22
C GLU A 285 -13.79 -14.22 30.28
N TRP A 286 -14.55 -13.19 29.87
CA TRP A 286 -15.49 -12.52 30.75
C TRP A 286 -16.57 -13.48 31.29
N GLU A 287 -17.15 -14.33 30.44
CA GLU A 287 -18.16 -15.30 30.85
C GLU A 287 -17.58 -16.32 31.84
N LYS A 288 -16.36 -16.83 31.60
CA LYS A 288 -15.64 -17.69 32.56
C LYS A 288 -15.44 -16.97 33.89
N SER A 289 -15.04 -15.70 33.88
CA SER A 289 -14.85 -14.90 35.11
C SER A 289 -16.17 -14.71 35.88
N ARG A 290 -17.28 -14.43 35.17
CA ARG A 290 -18.62 -14.25 35.72
C ARG A 290 -19.16 -15.55 36.32
N ASN A 291 -18.99 -16.67 35.62
CA ASN A 291 -19.43 -17.99 36.07
C ASN A 291 -18.56 -18.59 37.18
N ALA A 292 -17.31 -18.14 37.33
CA ALA A 292 -16.50 -18.42 38.51
C ALA A 292 -17.00 -17.63 39.74
N ASN A 293 -17.32 -16.34 39.55
CA ASN A 293 -17.81 -15.48 40.63
C ASN A 293 -19.23 -15.86 41.13
N SER A 294 -20.07 -16.44 40.27
CA SER A 294 -21.40 -16.93 40.68
C SER A 294 -21.37 -18.24 41.48
N LYS A 295 -20.28 -19.02 41.38
CA LYS A 295 -20.06 -20.26 42.13
C LYS A 295 -19.37 -20.07 43.49
N SER A 296 -18.97 -18.84 43.83
CA SER A 296 -18.29 -18.50 45.10
C SER A 296 -19.22 -17.86 46.15
N ARG A 297 -20.54 -17.83 45.89
CA ARG A 297 -21.60 -17.39 46.81
C ARG A 297 -22.60 -18.51 47.04
#